data_AF-A0A2N9MFY6-F1
#
_entry.id   AF-A0A2N9MFY6-F1
#
_cell.length_a   1.000
_cell.length_b   1.000
_cell.length_c   1.000
_cell.angle_alpha   90.00
_cell.angle_beta   90.00
_cell.angle_gamma   90.00
#
_symmetry.space_group_name_H-M   'P 1'
#
loop_
_entity.id
_entity.type
_entity.pdbx_description
1 polymer ?
#
loop_
_entity_poly.entity_id
_entity_poly.type
_entity_poly.pdbx_seq_one_letter_code
_entity_poly.pdbx_strand_id
1 'polypeptide(L)'
;MLMRRLGMMRSFRYGSNPSPDLRRLKKTPSRATLSLRERAVFAKVARVLVGCALGGLLVSVIASLGVRDDPSAPNPITLFSARLAMAAQNDSFSAKIEKTQFNGWNAYRLTNGIITLYVAPDIGGRAIQLELGGKGLFFVNKDLAGNVLPAEQNNLKSGWANYGGDKVWPAPEGWMNDEQWPSIPYYILDGSRFAAEVVTETPAEVAVRVTSPADPRSGVQFVRTYHVYAGTTRLKVDQVMRNISPRQIRWGIWHLIQNDAADAHDPTKPNPDLYMYLPLNPHSQYPQGYYNPYGDARHPSYQLQHGGRMLQVHYLYRVGKAAADTDRGWYAVVNGQKNIGYVENFTPFPEKEYPDGAAVETWNNGPGVISRGPWDQTLLDDPKQNPYILETEVLSPYAALNPGEEYSFPVYWSPTSVTNPVRNAVWAGAISEPLSGKVEGGQVSLKGLFGVFTPGALVANFYSVMGEELSHVTLQAIDPREVVRLDKSIAAPAGTFRVSVFVEDARGENCGFLGNVVLK
;
A
#
# COMPACT_ATOMS: atom_id res chain seq x y z
N MET A 1 8.22 59.38 42.82
CA MET A 1 8.07 60.71 42.18
C MET A 1 8.04 60.50 40.67
N LEU A 2 6.84 60.42 40.08
CA LEU A 2 6.23 61.43 39.18
C LEU A 2 7.09 61.66 37.91
N MET A 3 6.63 61.42 36.67
CA MET A 3 5.40 61.93 36.06
C MET A 3 4.97 61.20 34.75
N ARG A 4 3.66 60.96 34.68
CA ARG A 4 2.69 61.33 33.61
C ARG A 4 2.63 60.55 32.28
N ARG A 5 1.46 59.91 32.07
CA ARG A 5 0.73 59.86 30.78
C ARG A 5 -0.77 59.90 31.03
N LEU A 6 -1.48 60.83 30.37
CA LEU A 6 -2.91 60.75 30.01
C LEU A 6 -3.27 61.86 29.01
N GLY A 7 -4.18 61.53 28.07
CA GLY A 7 -4.75 62.39 27.01
C GLY A 7 -4.49 61.77 25.63
N MET A 8 -5.35 60.95 25.00
CA MET A 8 -6.79 60.94 24.67
C MET A 8 -7.15 61.69 23.37
N MET A 9 -7.96 61.01 22.53
CA MET A 9 -8.73 61.46 21.34
C MET A 9 -7.94 61.63 20.01
N ARG A 10 -8.45 61.28 18.81
CA ARG A 10 -9.79 60.91 18.32
C ARG A 10 -9.70 60.28 16.90
N SER A 11 -10.61 59.35 16.61
CA SER A 11 -11.32 59.03 15.33
C SER A 11 -10.62 59.11 13.96
N PHE A 12 -10.84 58.11 13.09
CA PHE A 12 -11.45 58.32 11.75
C PHE A 12 -12.02 57.01 11.15
N ARG A 13 -13.14 57.16 10.42
CA ARG A 13 -13.95 56.14 9.73
C ARG A 13 -13.44 55.85 8.31
N TYR A 14 -13.79 54.64 7.86
CA TYR A 14 -14.04 54.11 6.50
C TYR A 14 -14.02 55.02 5.26
N GLY A 15 -13.34 54.52 4.21
CA GLY A 15 -13.51 54.77 2.77
C GLY A 15 -12.59 53.82 1.98
N SER A 16 -13.10 52.75 1.36
CA SER A 16 -13.51 52.61 -0.06
C SER A 16 -12.38 52.35 -1.07
N ASN A 17 -12.21 51.05 -1.43
CA ASN A 17 -11.93 50.40 -2.75
C ASN A 17 -10.99 51.04 -3.81
N PRO A 18 -10.27 50.25 -4.65
CA PRO A 18 -10.92 49.30 -5.58
C PRO A 18 -10.19 47.98 -5.92
N SER A 19 -11.00 47.01 -6.35
CA SER A 19 -10.64 45.78 -7.09
C SER A 19 -10.06 46.08 -8.48
N PRO A 20 -9.27 45.16 -9.07
CA PRO A 20 -9.07 45.10 -10.51
C PRO A 20 -10.09 44.18 -11.17
N ASP A 21 -10.80 44.74 -12.14
CA ASP A 21 -11.68 44.07 -13.10
C ASP A 21 -10.84 43.35 -14.17
N LEU A 22 -11.11 42.07 -14.41
CA LEU A 22 -10.65 41.34 -15.58
C LEU A 22 -11.85 40.67 -16.24
N ARG A 23 -12.56 41.43 -17.07
CA ARG A 23 -13.39 40.89 -18.16
C ARG A 23 -12.80 41.24 -19.51
N ARG A 24 -12.21 40.22 -20.17
CA ARG A 24 -12.53 39.81 -21.55
C ARG A 24 -11.47 38.80 -22.02
N LEU A 25 -11.88 37.54 -22.17
CA LEU A 25 -11.67 36.77 -23.39
C LEU A 25 -12.72 35.65 -23.45
N LYS A 26 -13.41 35.61 -24.60
CA LYS A 26 -14.51 34.73 -24.96
C LYS A 26 -13.96 33.35 -25.35
N LYS A 27 -14.62 32.27 -24.92
CA LYS A 27 -15.24 31.20 -25.76
C LYS A 27 -15.34 29.88 -24.97
N THR A 28 -16.57 29.40 -24.85
CA THR A 28 -16.96 28.04 -24.45
C THR A 28 -16.47 27.00 -25.47
N PRO A 29 -15.95 25.83 -25.06
CA PRO A 29 -15.77 24.72 -25.99
C PRO A 29 -17.13 24.02 -26.21
N SER A 30 -17.58 24.03 -27.46
CA SER A 30 -18.69 23.25 -27.96
C SER A 30 -18.39 21.75 -27.92
N ARG A 31 -19.40 20.95 -27.56
CA ARG A 31 -19.45 19.49 -27.78
C ARG A 31 -18.97 19.14 -29.20
N ALA A 32 -17.91 18.35 -29.31
CA ALA A 32 -17.54 17.72 -30.57
C ALA A 32 -18.57 16.62 -30.88
N THR A 33 -19.37 16.84 -31.91
CA THR A 33 -20.23 15.82 -32.53
C THR A 33 -19.44 15.26 -33.73
N LEU A 34 -19.08 13.98 -33.66
CA LEU A 34 -18.41 13.26 -34.76
C LEU A 34 -19.25 13.32 -36.03
N SER A 35 -18.60 13.57 -37.17
CA SER A 35 -19.25 13.64 -38.47
C SER A 35 -19.62 12.25 -39.01
N LEU A 36 -20.63 12.18 -39.87
CA LEU A 36 -21.11 10.94 -40.52
C LEU A 36 -20.04 10.22 -41.37
N ARG A 37 -18.94 10.89 -41.73
CA ARG A 37 -17.80 10.27 -42.43
C ARG A 37 -16.79 9.60 -41.49
N GLU A 38 -16.77 9.95 -40.20
CA GLU A 38 -15.87 9.35 -39.20
C GLU A 38 -16.46 8.09 -38.54
N ARG A 39 -17.79 7.91 -38.60
CA ARG A 39 -18.47 6.67 -38.18
C ARG A 39 -18.33 5.50 -39.17
N ALA A 40 -17.93 5.76 -40.42
CA ALA A 40 -17.81 4.74 -41.46
C ALA A 40 -16.46 3.98 -41.46
N VAL A 41 -15.46 4.46 -40.73
CA VAL A 41 -14.13 3.83 -40.65
C VAL A 41 -14.09 2.75 -39.54
N PHE A 42 -14.90 2.89 -38.49
CA PHE A 42 -15.00 1.91 -37.40
C PHE A 42 -15.81 0.64 -37.75
N ALA A 43 -16.64 0.66 -38.80
CA ALA A 43 -17.42 -0.50 -39.22
C ALA A 43 -16.67 -1.47 -40.16
N LYS A 44 -15.41 -1.18 -40.54
CA LYS A 44 -14.63 -2.01 -41.47
C LYS A 44 -13.50 -2.82 -40.82
N VAL A 45 -13.17 -2.54 -39.54
CA VAL A 45 -12.19 -3.31 -38.77
C VAL A 45 -12.84 -4.46 -37.96
N ALA A 46 -14.16 -4.39 -37.73
CA ALA A 46 -14.93 -5.43 -37.02
C ALA A 46 -15.39 -6.62 -37.90
N ARG A 47 -14.88 -6.78 -39.13
CA ARG A 47 -15.23 -7.88 -40.05
C ARG A 47 -14.08 -8.79 -40.49
N VAL A 48 -12.91 -8.69 -39.84
CA VAL A 48 -11.75 -9.57 -40.10
C VAL A 48 -11.48 -10.55 -38.94
N LEU A 49 -12.29 -10.52 -37.88
CA LEU A 49 -12.17 -11.45 -36.73
C LEU A 49 -13.40 -12.35 -36.56
N VAL A 50 -13.96 -12.84 -37.67
CA VAL A 50 -14.88 -13.99 -37.69
C VAL A 50 -14.43 -14.89 -38.83
N GLY A 51 -13.65 -15.93 -38.50
CA GLY A 51 -13.21 -16.90 -39.49
C GLY A 51 -11.87 -17.57 -39.19
N CYS A 52 -11.70 -18.18 -38.02
CA CYS A 52 -10.71 -19.24 -37.77
C CYS A 52 -11.05 -19.99 -36.47
N ALA A 53 -12.12 -20.79 -36.50
CA ALA A 53 -12.41 -21.79 -35.47
C ALA A 53 -13.11 -22.97 -36.14
N LEU A 54 -12.34 -23.82 -36.82
CA LEU A 54 -12.77 -25.15 -37.30
C LEU A 54 -11.52 -25.94 -37.73
N GLY A 55 -11.31 -27.11 -37.13
CA GLY A 55 -10.40 -28.13 -37.68
C GLY A 55 -9.26 -28.61 -36.79
N GLY A 56 -9.56 -29.06 -35.56
CA GLY A 56 -8.61 -29.84 -34.76
C GLY A 56 -8.96 -31.33 -34.83
N LEU A 57 -8.43 -32.05 -35.82
CA LEU A 57 -8.30 -33.51 -35.78
C LEU A 57 -7.33 -33.94 -36.88
N LEU A 58 -6.06 -34.21 -36.55
CA LEU A 58 -5.29 -35.18 -37.32
C LEU A 58 -4.24 -35.91 -36.46
N VAL A 59 -4.38 -37.22 -36.56
CA VAL A 59 -3.67 -38.35 -35.99
C VAL A 59 -2.14 -38.26 -36.14
N SER A 60 -1.46 -38.64 -35.06
CA SER A 60 -0.05 -38.98 -34.96
C SER A 60 0.33 -40.19 -35.83
N VAL A 61 1.27 -40.00 -36.76
CA VAL A 61 2.08 -41.08 -37.35
C VAL A 61 3.53 -40.59 -37.42
N ILE A 62 4.38 -41.06 -36.51
CA ILE A 62 5.83 -40.95 -36.66
C ILE A 62 6.30 -42.26 -37.28
N ALA A 63 6.71 -42.19 -38.54
CA ALA A 63 7.44 -43.25 -39.23
C ALA A 63 8.93 -43.09 -38.94
N SER A 64 9.55 -44.19 -38.54
CA SER A 64 10.97 -44.34 -38.28
C SER A 64 11.81 -44.18 -39.55
N LEU A 65 12.72 -43.22 -39.57
CA LEU A 65 13.86 -43.21 -40.49
C LEU A 65 15.11 -42.81 -39.71
N GLY A 66 16.07 -43.74 -39.68
CA GLY A 66 17.33 -43.61 -38.97
C GLY A 66 18.24 -42.54 -39.54
N VAL A 67 18.94 -41.84 -38.64
CA VAL A 67 20.08 -40.97 -38.97
C VAL A 67 21.19 -41.27 -37.97
N ARG A 68 22.40 -41.35 -38.53
CA ARG A 68 23.66 -41.76 -37.91
C ARG A 68 24.13 -40.76 -36.85
N ASP A 69 24.78 -41.28 -35.82
CA ASP A 69 25.42 -40.54 -34.72
C ASP A 69 26.53 -39.59 -35.22
N ASP A 70 26.43 -38.31 -34.84
CA ASP A 70 27.50 -37.32 -34.87
C ASP A 70 27.61 -36.69 -33.47
N PRO A 71 28.74 -36.83 -32.73
CA PRO A 71 28.81 -36.49 -31.31
C PRO A 71 29.15 -35.01 -31.02
N SER A 72 28.88 -34.06 -31.93
CA SER A 72 29.37 -32.67 -31.79
C SER A 72 28.33 -31.53 -31.97
N ALA A 73 27.05 -31.78 -31.71
CA ALA A 73 26.02 -30.71 -31.64
C ALA A 73 25.29 -30.69 -30.28
N PRO A 74 25.00 -29.52 -29.69
CA PRO A 74 24.19 -29.44 -28.48
C PRO A 74 22.76 -29.91 -28.76
N ASN A 75 22.28 -30.85 -27.95
CA ASN A 75 20.96 -31.47 -28.07
C ASN A 75 19.83 -30.41 -28.07
N PRO A 76 18.93 -30.39 -29.08
CA PRO A 76 17.75 -29.50 -29.08
C PRO A 76 16.73 -29.84 -27.99
N ILE A 77 16.90 -30.99 -27.32
CA ILE A 77 16.05 -31.47 -26.21
C ILE A 77 16.25 -30.63 -24.94
N THR A 78 17.41 -30.00 -24.73
CA THR A 78 17.69 -29.21 -23.52
C THR A 78 16.99 -27.84 -23.54
N LEU A 79 16.82 -27.24 -24.73
CA LEU A 79 16.10 -25.96 -24.91
C LEU A 79 14.57 -26.12 -24.89
N PHE A 80 14.04 -27.28 -25.29
CA PHE A 80 12.62 -27.59 -25.18
C PHE A 80 12.20 -27.91 -23.73
N SER A 81 13.05 -28.60 -22.96
CA SER A 81 12.78 -28.90 -21.55
C SER A 81 12.76 -27.66 -20.65
N ALA A 82 13.59 -26.65 -20.93
CA ALA A 82 13.56 -25.37 -20.22
C ALA A 82 12.27 -24.58 -20.51
N ARG A 83 11.78 -24.59 -21.76
CA ARG A 83 10.52 -23.92 -22.14
C ARG A 83 9.27 -24.62 -21.61
N LEU A 84 9.28 -25.95 -21.48
CA LEU A 84 8.18 -26.70 -20.85
C LEU A 84 8.15 -26.53 -19.32
N ALA A 85 9.31 -26.42 -18.67
CA ALA A 85 9.39 -26.09 -17.24
C ALA A 85 8.94 -24.64 -16.95
N MET A 86 9.23 -23.68 -17.83
CA MET A 86 8.75 -22.30 -17.71
C MET A 86 7.26 -22.14 -18.07
N ALA A 87 6.73 -22.90 -19.03
CA ALA A 87 5.31 -22.90 -19.36
C ALA A 87 4.44 -23.53 -18.26
N ALA A 88 4.96 -24.51 -17.52
CA ALA A 88 4.30 -25.10 -16.34
C ALA A 88 4.26 -24.16 -15.13
N GLN A 89 5.03 -23.07 -15.13
CA GLN A 89 5.10 -22.11 -14.03
C GLN A 89 4.02 -21.03 -14.11
N ASN A 90 3.33 -20.88 -15.26
CA ASN A 90 2.25 -19.90 -15.42
C ASN A 90 1.01 -20.21 -14.56
N ASP A 91 0.81 -21.47 -14.16
CA ASP A 91 -0.28 -21.86 -13.26
C ASP A 91 0.10 -21.80 -11.76
N SER A 92 1.39 -21.65 -11.42
CA SER A 92 1.84 -21.88 -10.03
C SER A 92 1.36 -20.81 -9.05
N PHE A 93 1.04 -19.61 -9.54
CA PHE A 93 0.58 -18.49 -8.74
C PHE A 93 -0.73 -17.87 -9.25
N SER A 94 -1.64 -18.71 -9.76
CA SER A 94 -2.99 -18.29 -10.13
C SER A 94 -3.78 -17.78 -8.93
N ALA A 95 -4.55 -16.72 -9.12
CA ALA A 95 -5.42 -16.13 -8.11
C ALA A 95 -6.66 -17.01 -7.88
N LYS A 96 -7.05 -17.19 -6.61
CA LYS A 96 -8.17 -18.02 -6.16
C LYS A 96 -8.89 -17.36 -5.00
N ILE A 97 -10.21 -17.53 -4.96
CA ILE A 97 -11.06 -17.04 -3.88
C ILE A 97 -11.97 -18.17 -3.40
N GLU A 98 -12.15 -18.26 -2.09
CA GLU A 98 -13.10 -19.21 -1.49
C GLU A 98 -13.74 -18.60 -0.25
N LYS A 99 -14.96 -19.08 0.08
CA LYS A 99 -15.56 -18.82 1.40
C LYS A 99 -14.99 -19.81 2.40
N THR A 100 -14.58 -19.33 3.56
CA THR A 100 -13.96 -20.13 4.62
C THR A 100 -14.24 -19.52 6.00
N GLN A 101 -13.56 -20.02 7.03
CA GLN A 101 -13.45 -19.36 8.33
C GLN A 101 -12.01 -18.97 8.64
N PHE A 102 -11.83 -17.80 9.25
CA PHE A 102 -10.56 -17.37 9.84
C PHE A 102 -10.76 -17.19 11.34
N ASN A 103 -10.08 -18.00 12.15
CA ASN A 103 -10.22 -17.99 13.62
C ASN A 103 -11.67 -18.02 14.11
N GLY A 104 -12.56 -18.73 13.40
CA GLY A 104 -13.97 -18.86 13.73
C GLY A 104 -14.91 -17.82 13.09
N TRP A 105 -14.40 -16.71 12.53
CA TRP A 105 -15.23 -15.77 11.77
C TRP A 105 -15.41 -16.24 10.33
N ASN A 106 -16.59 -16.03 9.75
CA ASN A 106 -16.80 -16.24 8.32
C ASN A 106 -15.94 -15.24 7.53
N ALA A 107 -15.21 -15.74 6.54
CA ALA A 107 -14.32 -14.94 5.72
C ALA A 107 -14.31 -15.38 4.26
N TYR A 108 -13.93 -14.45 3.39
CA TYR A 108 -13.43 -14.75 2.06
C TYR A 108 -11.91 -14.85 2.12
N ARG A 109 -11.36 -15.96 1.66
CA ARG A 109 -9.92 -16.16 1.52
C ARG A 109 -9.53 -15.95 0.07
N LEU A 110 -8.75 -14.91 -0.18
CA LEU A 110 -8.18 -14.59 -1.49
C LEU A 110 -6.69 -14.95 -1.45
N THR A 111 -6.20 -15.72 -2.42
CA THR A 111 -4.79 -16.14 -2.44
C THR A 111 -4.29 -16.33 -3.87
N ASN A 112 -2.99 -16.19 -4.04
CA ASN A 112 -2.28 -16.60 -5.26
C ASN A 112 -1.13 -17.57 -4.97
N GLY A 113 -1.12 -18.20 -3.78
CA GLY A 113 -0.04 -19.07 -3.32
C GLY A 113 1.21 -18.36 -2.76
N ILE A 114 1.38 -17.05 -2.99
CA ILE A 114 2.44 -16.22 -2.40
C ILE A 114 1.91 -15.48 -1.18
N ILE A 115 0.77 -14.81 -1.36
CA ILE A 115 0.02 -14.13 -0.29
C ILE A 115 -1.32 -14.78 -0.04
N THR A 116 -1.86 -14.58 1.16
CA THR A 116 -3.25 -14.91 1.51
C THR A 116 -3.88 -13.73 2.25
N LEU A 117 -5.04 -13.28 1.79
CA LEU A 117 -5.83 -12.22 2.38
C LEU A 117 -7.16 -12.81 2.89
N TYR A 118 -7.50 -12.53 4.14
CA TYR A 118 -8.79 -12.90 4.73
C TYR A 118 -9.65 -11.65 4.91
N VAL A 119 -10.78 -11.57 4.22
CA VAL A 119 -11.76 -10.50 4.36
C VAL A 119 -12.96 -11.03 5.13
N ALA A 120 -13.29 -10.42 6.27
CA ALA A 120 -14.34 -10.84 7.19
C ALA A 120 -15.53 -9.85 7.14
N PRO A 121 -16.61 -10.16 6.40
CA PRO A 121 -17.75 -9.25 6.25
C PRO A 121 -18.46 -8.95 7.56
N ASP A 122 -18.53 -9.92 8.47
CA ASP A 122 -19.36 -9.85 9.68
C ASP A 122 -18.79 -8.91 10.76
N ILE A 123 -17.55 -8.44 10.61
CA ILE A 123 -16.86 -7.55 11.55
C ILE A 123 -16.36 -6.29 10.82
N GLY A 124 -17.24 -5.50 10.22
CA GLY A 124 -16.90 -4.24 9.56
C GLY A 124 -16.34 -4.38 8.13
N GLY A 125 -16.48 -5.55 7.49
CA GLY A 125 -15.96 -5.75 6.13
C GLY A 125 -14.43 -5.68 6.01
N ARG A 126 -13.70 -5.81 7.12
CA ARG A 126 -12.25 -5.68 7.15
C ARG A 126 -11.51 -6.84 6.49
N ALA A 127 -10.37 -6.56 5.91
CA ALA A 127 -9.27 -7.52 5.80
C ALA A 127 -8.73 -7.79 7.22
N ILE A 128 -9.16 -8.89 7.83
CA ILE A 128 -8.77 -9.25 9.20
C ILE A 128 -7.31 -9.73 9.28
N GLN A 129 -6.78 -10.31 8.21
CA GLN A 129 -5.39 -10.78 8.16
C GLN A 129 -4.83 -10.79 6.74
N LEU A 130 -3.56 -10.43 6.61
CA LEU A 130 -2.75 -10.55 5.40
C LEU A 130 -1.49 -11.37 5.73
N GLU A 131 -1.26 -12.41 4.93
CA GLU A 131 -0.14 -13.33 5.13
C GLU A 131 0.81 -13.33 3.92
N LEU A 132 2.10 -13.39 4.20
CA LEU A 132 3.15 -13.70 3.22
C LEU A 132 3.71 -15.09 3.50
N GLY A 133 3.49 -16.05 2.60
CA GLY A 133 3.94 -17.43 2.79
C GLY A 133 3.46 -18.06 4.09
N GLY A 134 2.23 -17.73 4.53
CA GLY A 134 1.63 -18.20 5.79
C GLY A 134 2.06 -17.44 7.05
N LYS A 135 2.88 -16.39 6.93
CA LYS A 135 3.25 -15.52 8.06
C LYS A 135 2.33 -14.29 8.08
N GLY A 136 1.51 -14.15 9.12
CA GLY A 136 0.61 -13.01 9.30
C GLY A 136 1.32 -11.69 9.60
N LEU A 137 0.77 -10.59 9.08
CA LEU A 137 1.25 -9.21 9.23
C LEU A 137 0.39 -8.37 10.17
N PHE A 138 -0.93 -8.59 10.15
CA PHE A 138 -1.88 -7.77 10.90
C PHE A 138 -2.09 -8.30 12.31
N PHE A 139 -2.33 -7.38 13.24
CA PHE A 139 -2.82 -7.71 14.56
C PHE A 139 -4.22 -8.32 14.45
N VAL A 140 -4.46 -9.37 15.23
CA VAL A 140 -5.77 -9.99 15.40
C VAL A 140 -6.01 -10.16 16.89
N ASN A 141 -7.13 -9.61 17.38
CA ASN A 141 -7.49 -9.76 18.78
C ASN A 141 -7.98 -11.18 19.06
N LYS A 142 -7.17 -11.95 19.80
CA LYS A 142 -7.46 -13.35 20.11
C LYS A 142 -8.66 -13.52 21.03
N ASP A 143 -8.94 -12.56 21.90
CA ASP A 143 -10.08 -12.62 22.83
C ASP A 143 -11.43 -12.46 22.09
N LEU A 144 -11.39 -11.88 20.89
CA LEU A 144 -12.57 -11.70 20.05
C LEU A 144 -12.69 -12.78 18.96
N ALA A 145 -11.71 -13.68 18.80
CA ALA A 145 -11.67 -14.69 17.76
C ALA A 145 -13.00 -15.48 17.67
N GLY A 146 -13.63 -15.45 16.50
CA GLY A 146 -14.90 -16.12 16.22
C GLY A 146 -16.14 -15.45 16.81
N ASN A 147 -15.98 -14.41 17.63
CA ASN A 147 -17.07 -13.66 18.23
C ASN A 147 -17.43 -12.45 17.38
N VAL A 148 -18.69 -12.36 16.97
CA VAL A 148 -19.26 -11.16 16.36
C VAL A 148 -20.09 -10.48 17.43
N LEU A 149 -19.64 -9.31 17.91
CA LEU A 149 -20.29 -8.61 19.01
C LEU A 149 -21.45 -7.76 18.48
N PRO A 150 -22.63 -7.81 19.11
CA PRO A 150 -23.74 -6.95 18.74
C PRO A 150 -23.51 -5.50 19.17
N ALA A 151 -24.33 -4.57 18.68
CA ALA A 151 -24.19 -3.14 18.94
C ALA A 151 -24.18 -2.80 20.44
N GLU A 152 -24.95 -3.53 21.24
CA GLU A 152 -25.07 -3.35 22.69
C GLU A 152 -23.77 -3.70 23.45
N GLN A 153 -22.88 -4.46 22.82
CA GLN A 153 -21.58 -4.87 23.35
C GLN A 153 -20.40 -4.16 22.67
N ASN A 154 -20.64 -3.35 21.65
CA ASN A 154 -19.62 -2.56 20.94
C ASN A 154 -20.09 -1.10 20.81
N ASN A 155 -19.97 -0.36 21.90
CA ASN A 155 -20.42 1.02 22.01
C ASN A 155 -19.69 1.75 23.15
N LEU A 156 -19.91 3.05 23.30
CA LEU A 156 -19.26 3.89 24.31
C LEU A 156 -19.39 3.39 25.76
N LYS A 157 -20.44 2.62 26.10
CA LYS A 157 -20.63 2.07 27.47
C LYS A 157 -19.91 0.75 27.68
N SER A 158 -19.93 -0.12 26.67
CA SER A 158 -19.39 -1.49 26.75
C SER A 158 -17.94 -1.58 26.27
N GLY A 159 -17.43 -0.56 25.60
CA GLY A 159 -16.10 -0.53 25.02
C GLY A 159 -16.08 -0.83 23.52
N TRP A 160 -14.88 -0.72 22.94
CA TRP A 160 -14.64 -0.97 21.52
C TRP A 160 -14.30 -2.43 21.28
N ALA A 161 -15.02 -3.06 20.35
CA ALA A 161 -14.63 -4.35 19.80
C ALA A 161 -13.44 -4.19 18.83
N ASN A 162 -12.25 -4.00 19.37
CA ASN A 162 -11.03 -3.89 18.58
C ASN A 162 -10.63 -5.26 18.02
N TYR A 163 -11.18 -5.64 16.86
CA TYR A 163 -10.95 -6.95 16.25
C TYR A 163 -9.53 -7.13 15.67
N GLY A 164 -8.84 -6.05 15.29
CA GLY A 164 -7.64 -6.13 14.46
C GLY A 164 -7.89 -5.82 12.99
N GLY A 165 -6.90 -6.13 12.15
CA GLY A 165 -6.96 -6.02 10.71
C GLY A 165 -6.87 -4.58 10.17
N ASP A 166 -7.40 -4.39 8.97
CA ASP A 166 -7.56 -3.07 8.36
C ASP A 166 -8.92 -2.44 8.68
N LYS A 167 -9.04 -1.13 8.48
CA LYS A 167 -10.24 -0.34 8.82
C LYS A 167 -10.39 0.81 7.82
N VAL A 168 -11.61 1.34 7.69
CA VAL A 168 -11.86 2.60 7.00
C VAL A 168 -12.89 3.44 7.75
N TRP A 169 -12.57 4.71 7.98
CA TRP A 169 -13.44 5.65 8.67
C TRP A 169 -13.52 6.99 7.91
N PRO A 170 -14.50 7.85 8.20
CA PRO A 170 -14.47 9.24 7.77
C PRO A 170 -13.42 10.01 8.61
N ALA A 171 -12.64 10.86 7.95
CA ALA A 171 -11.78 11.84 8.62
C ALA A 171 -12.33 13.27 8.47
N PRO A 172 -12.15 14.16 9.47
CA PRO A 172 -11.30 13.98 10.65
C PRO A 172 -12.02 13.31 11.84
N GLU A 173 -11.25 12.74 12.76
CA GLU A 173 -11.74 12.32 14.08
C GLU A 173 -12.04 13.54 14.96
N GLY A 174 -13.13 13.51 15.72
CA GLY A 174 -13.36 14.49 16.78
C GLY A 174 -14.78 14.57 17.32
N TRP A 175 -14.96 15.50 18.26
CA TRP A 175 -16.11 15.59 19.17
C TRP A 175 -16.69 17.00 19.24
N MET A 176 -16.08 17.97 18.55
CA MET A 176 -16.36 19.39 18.76
C MET A 176 -17.56 19.87 17.96
N ASN A 177 -17.85 19.25 16.81
CA ASN A 177 -18.93 19.64 15.92
C ASN A 177 -19.34 18.51 14.97
N ASP A 178 -20.35 18.78 14.12
CA ASP A 178 -20.90 17.80 13.18
C ASP A 178 -19.99 17.44 12.00
N GLU A 179 -18.94 18.22 11.76
CA GLU A 179 -17.93 18.04 10.71
C GLU A 179 -16.78 17.12 11.15
N GLN A 180 -16.86 16.58 12.36
CA GLN A 180 -15.93 15.59 12.90
C GLN A 180 -16.64 14.25 13.12
N TRP A 181 -15.94 13.16 12.82
CA TRP A 181 -16.43 11.80 13.06
C TRP A 181 -16.22 11.42 14.53
N PRO A 182 -17.25 10.92 15.25
CA PRO A 182 -17.25 10.79 16.71
C PRO A 182 -16.28 9.75 17.31
N SER A 183 -15.41 9.17 16.49
CA SER A 183 -14.46 8.12 16.87
C SER A 183 -15.10 6.78 17.26
N ILE A 184 -14.22 5.81 17.50
CA ILE A 184 -14.50 4.50 18.06
C ILE A 184 -14.77 4.58 19.58
N PRO A 185 -15.61 3.70 20.14
CA PRO A 185 -16.39 2.63 19.50
C PRO A 185 -17.52 3.16 18.59
N TYR A 186 -17.55 2.72 17.32
CA TYR A 186 -18.59 3.12 16.36
C TYR A 186 -19.12 1.92 15.57
N TYR A 187 -20.20 1.31 16.07
CA TYR A 187 -20.69 0.02 15.57
C TYR A 187 -20.98 0.02 14.06
N ILE A 188 -21.63 1.05 13.51
CA ILE A 188 -22.13 1.03 12.13
C ILE A 188 -21.00 0.85 11.10
N LEU A 189 -19.93 1.63 11.21
CA LEU A 189 -18.83 1.60 10.23
C LEU A 189 -17.65 0.72 10.65
N ASP A 190 -17.54 0.36 11.93
CA ASP A 190 -16.41 -0.44 12.43
C ASP A 190 -16.81 -1.88 12.80
N GLY A 191 -17.93 -2.06 13.51
CA GLY A 191 -18.28 -3.35 14.12
C GLY A 191 -19.37 -4.16 13.40
N SER A 192 -20.15 -3.54 12.53
CA SER A 192 -21.33 -4.16 11.94
C SER A 192 -21.01 -5.03 10.73
N ARG A 193 -21.96 -5.86 10.32
CA ARG A 193 -21.82 -6.67 9.11
C ARG A 193 -21.90 -5.81 7.85
N PHE A 194 -20.92 -5.96 6.97
CA PHE A 194 -20.93 -5.39 5.61
C PHE A 194 -21.49 -6.42 4.63
N ALA A 195 -22.22 -5.96 3.61
CA ALA A 195 -22.65 -6.82 2.52
C ALA A 195 -21.45 -7.18 1.64
N ALA A 196 -21.26 -8.46 1.31
CA ALA A 196 -20.10 -8.93 0.54
C ALA A 196 -20.50 -9.67 -0.73
N GLU A 197 -19.73 -9.46 -1.80
CA GLU A 197 -19.93 -10.08 -3.11
C GLU A 197 -18.59 -10.32 -3.81
N VAL A 198 -18.46 -11.47 -4.49
CA VAL A 198 -17.31 -11.73 -5.36
C VAL A 198 -17.56 -11.02 -6.68
N VAL A 199 -16.71 -10.06 -7.03
CA VAL A 199 -16.88 -9.23 -8.24
C VAL A 199 -15.95 -9.64 -9.37
N THR A 200 -14.91 -10.41 -9.08
CA THR A 200 -13.99 -10.98 -10.08
C THR A 200 -13.48 -12.32 -9.59
N GLU A 201 -13.49 -13.31 -10.48
CA GLU A 201 -12.98 -14.66 -10.20
C GLU A 201 -12.36 -15.24 -11.48
N THR A 202 -11.07 -15.00 -11.66
CA THR A 202 -10.29 -15.50 -12.80
C THR A 202 -8.92 -15.98 -12.30
N PRO A 203 -8.20 -16.82 -13.07
CA PRO A 203 -6.84 -17.21 -12.70
C PRO A 203 -5.85 -16.04 -12.58
N ALA A 204 -6.13 -14.89 -13.22
CA ALA A 204 -5.28 -13.70 -13.20
C ALA A 204 -5.59 -12.76 -12.03
N GLU A 205 -6.84 -12.73 -11.57
CA GLU A 205 -7.32 -11.82 -10.55
C GLU A 205 -8.56 -12.40 -9.86
N VAL A 206 -8.61 -12.27 -8.54
CA VAL A 206 -9.83 -12.44 -7.75
C VAL A 206 -10.10 -11.20 -6.92
N ALA A 207 -11.38 -10.85 -6.76
CA ALA A 207 -11.76 -9.68 -5.98
C ALA A 207 -13.07 -9.86 -5.23
N VAL A 208 -13.09 -9.40 -3.98
CA VAL A 208 -14.30 -9.32 -3.14
C VAL A 208 -14.59 -7.87 -2.82
N ARG A 209 -15.85 -7.47 -3.05
CA ARG A 209 -16.37 -6.16 -2.67
C ARG A 209 -17.17 -6.28 -1.39
N VAL A 210 -16.95 -5.36 -0.46
CA VAL A 210 -17.72 -5.18 0.76
C VAL A 210 -18.36 -3.80 0.77
N THR A 211 -19.61 -3.71 1.19
CA THR A 211 -20.37 -2.46 1.28
C THR A 211 -20.88 -2.27 2.69
N SER A 212 -20.55 -1.15 3.31
CA SER A 212 -21.02 -0.82 4.66
C SER A 212 -22.54 -0.62 4.69
N PRO A 213 -23.18 -0.76 5.85
CA PRO A 213 -24.48 -0.15 6.06
C PRO A 213 -24.43 1.36 5.82
N ALA A 214 -25.60 1.95 5.61
CA ALA A 214 -25.75 3.40 5.59
C ALA A 214 -25.38 3.98 6.96
N ASP A 215 -24.47 4.95 7.01
CA ASP A 215 -24.19 5.68 8.24
C ASP A 215 -25.01 6.98 8.31
N PRO A 216 -26.08 7.04 9.12
CA PRO A 216 -26.93 8.22 9.21
C PRO A 216 -26.20 9.44 9.81
N ARG A 217 -25.15 9.25 10.61
CA ARG A 217 -24.44 10.35 11.28
C ARG A 217 -23.54 11.13 10.31
N SER A 218 -22.72 10.43 9.53
CA SER A 218 -21.86 11.08 8.53
C SER A 218 -22.61 11.35 7.22
N GLY A 219 -23.61 10.52 6.88
CA GLY A 219 -24.21 10.47 5.55
C GLY A 219 -23.39 9.68 4.53
N VAL A 220 -22.40 8.91 4.99
CA VAL A 220 -21.49 8.11 4.17
C VAL A 220 -21.96 6.67 4.07
N GLN A 221 -21.71 6.06 2.91
CA GLN A 221 -21.59 4.62 2.76
C GLN A 221 -20.21 4.32 2.15
N PHE A 222 -19.45 3.40 2.76
CA PHE A 222 -18.20 2.92 2.21
C PHE A 222 -18.42 1.70 1.34
N VAL A 223 -17.74 1.66 0.21
CA VAL A 223 -17.63 0.50 -0.66
C VAL A 223 -16.14 0.22 -0.85
N ARG A 224 -15.68 -0.97 -0.44
CA ARG A 224 -14.29 -1.39 -0.56
C ARG A 224 -14.20 -2.63 -1.43
N THR A 225 -13.24 -2.68 -2.34
CA THR A 225 -12.96 -3.88 -3.13
C THR A 225 -11.52 -4.30 -2.96
N TYR A 226 -11.29 -5.52 -2.50
CA TYR A 226 -9.96 -6.09 -2.33
C TYR A 226 -9.63 -6.97 -3.52
N HIS A 227 -8.53 -6.66 -4.20
CA HIS A 227 -8.09 -7.35 -5.42
C HIS A 227 -6.77 -8.06 -5.16
N VAL A 228 -6.73 -9.38 -5.41
CA VAL A 228 -5.50 -10.19 -5.38
C VAL A 228 -5.18 -10.65 -6.80
N TYR A 229 -3.98 -10.34 -7.27
CA TYR A 229 -3.51 -10.63 -8.63
C TYR A 229 -2.60 -11.85 -8.64
N ALA A 230 -2.56 -12.56 -9.77
CA ALA A 230 -1.65 -13.67 -9.98
C ALA A 230 -0.19 -13.20 -10.03
N GLY A 231 0.74 -14.04 -9.56
CA GLY A 231 2.18 -13.86 -9.76
C GLY A 231 2.82 -12.65 -9.07
N THR A 232 2.15 -11.96 -8.14
CA THR A 232 2.72 -10.84 -7.39
C THR A 232 2.22 -10.78 -5.95
N THR A 233 2.98 -10.22 -5.02
CA THR A 233 2.47 -9.90 -3.68
C THR A 233 1.65 -8.64 -3.64
N ARG A 234 1.72 -7.79 -4.67
CA ARG A 234 0.95 -6.55 -4.72
C ARG A 234 -0.54 -6.87 -4.82
N LEU A 235 -1.31 -6.28 -3.92
CA LEU A 235 -2.75 -6.27 -3.94
C LEU A 235 -3.26 -4.83 -3.94
N LYS A 236 -4.51 -4.64 -4.37
CA LYS A 236 -5.15 -3.32 -4.42
C LYS A 236 -6.39 -3.31 -3.54
N VAL A 237 -6.60 -2.22 -2.82
CA VAL A 237 -7.87 -1.93 -2.16
C VAL A 237 -8.46 -0.67 -2.76
N ASP A 238 -9.51 -0.84 -3.56
CA ASP A 238 -10.34 0.28 -3.97
C ASP A 238 -11.20 0.70 -2.81
N GLN A 239 -11.18 1.98 -2.46
CA GLN A 239 -12.00 2.55 -1.39
C GLN A 239 -12.83 3.69 -1.96
N VAL A 240 -14.14 3.57 -1.81
CA VAL A 240 -15.10 4.56 -2.31
C VAL A 240 -15.96 5.04 -1.16
N MET A 241 -16.04 6.35 -1.02
CA MET A 241 -16.92 7.05 -0.11
C MET A 241 -18.08 7.64 -0.90
N ARG A 242 -19.30 7.17 -0.66
CA ARG A 242 -20.53 7.65 -1.31
C ARG A 242 -21.32 8.54 -0.36
N ASN A 243 -21.81 9.67 -0.85
CA ASN A 243 -22.82 10.46 -0.14
C ASN A 243 -24.22 9.87 -0.37
N ILE A 244 -24.79 9.28 0.67
CA ILE A 244 -26.14 8.71 0.66
C ILE A 244 -27.18 9.62 1.33
N SER A 245 -26.78 10.80 1.77
CA SER A 245 -27.65 11.76 2.44
C SER A 245 -28.28 12.75 1.44
N PRO A 246 -29.37 13.45 1.81
CA PRO A 246 -29.98 14.47 0.95
C PRO A 246 -29.25 15.83 1.00
N ARG A 247 -28.12 15.94 1.72
CA ARG A 247 -27.33 17.17 1.86
C ARG A 247 -25.92 16.96 1.31
N GLN A 248 -25.23 18.05 1.00
CA GLN A 248 -23.79 17.98 0.74
C GLN A 248 -23.04 17.55 2.01
N ILE A 249 -22.01 16.70 1.85
CA ILE A 249 -21.10 16.29 2.92
C ILE A 249 -19.66 16.62 2.56
N ARG A 250 -18.79 16.70 3.56
CA ARG A 250 -17.35 16.90 3.37
C ARG A 250 -16.58 16.02 4.35
N TRP A 251 -15.81 15.07 3.82
CA TRP A 251 -15.02 14.10 4.60
C TRP A 251 -13.74 13.73 3.84
N GLY A 252 -12.75 13.18 4.54
CA GLY A 252 -11.68 12.38 3.93
C GLY A 252 -11.93 10.88 4.16
N ILE A 253 -11.29 10.04 3.34
CA ILE A 253 -11.19 8.60 3.57
C ILE A 253 -9.99 8.37 4.49
N TRP A 254 -10.23 7.78 5.66
CA TRP A 254 -9.20 7.42 6.62
C TRP A 254 -9.02 5.90 6.60
N HIS A 255 -7.97 5.45 5.92
CA HIS A 255 -7.60 4.04 5.81
C HIS A 255 -6.57 3.70 6.86
N LEU A 256 -6.75 2.61 7.62
CA LEU A 256 -5.82 2.23 8.68
C LEU A 256 -5.53 0.73 8.66
N ILE A 257 -4.33 0.35 9.08
CA ILE A 257 -3.91 -1.04 9.31
C ILE A 257 -3.36 -1.16 10.74
N GLN A 258 -3.86 -2.14 11.50
CA GLN A 258 -3.28 -2.51 12.79
C GLN A 258 -2.21 -3.60 12.59
N ASN A 259 -0.95 -3.24 12.82
CA ASN A 259 0.19 -4.15 12.65
C ASN A 259 0.44 -4.93 13.95
N ASP A 260 0.73 -6.24 13.83
CA ASP A 260 1.06 -7.09 14.97
C ASP A 260 2.41 -6.67 15.57
N ALA A 261 2.35 -6.06 16.75
CA ALA A 261 3.51 -5.56 17.46
C ALA A 261 3.88 -6.42 18.68
N ALA A 262 3.37 -7.65 18.77
CA ALA A 262 3.82 -8.63 19.75
C ALA A 262 5.17 -9.24 19.32
N ASP A 263 6.02 -9.56 20.30
CA ASP A 263 7.29 -10.23 20.08
C ASP A 263 7.07 -11.64 19.48
N ALA A 264 7.85 -11.97 18.45
CA ALA A 264 7.71 -13.19 17.68
C ALA A 264 8.11 -14.47 18.45
N HIS A 265 8.91 -14.32 19.51
CA HIS A 265 9.42 -15.40 20.36
C HIS A 265 8.69 -15.46 21.71
N ASP A 266 8.13 -14.34 22.17
CA ASP A 266 7.32 -14.24 23.38
C ASP A 266 6.15 -13.25 23.19
N PRO A 267 4.97 -13.72 22.73
CA PRO A 267 3.82 -12.86 22.43
C PRO A 267 3.26 -12.09 23.64
N THR A 268 3.76 -12.34 24.86
CA THR A 268 3.40 -11.57 26.05
C THR A 268 4.19 -10.25 26.17
N LYS A 269 5.15 -10.01 25.27
CA LYS A 269 5.99 -8.81 25.21
C LYS A 269 5.80 -8.04 23.91
N PRO A 270 6.11 -6.73 23.89
CA PRO A 270 6.16 -5.97 22.65
C PRO A 270 7.38 -6.37 21.81
N ASN A 271 7.22 -6.31 20.49
CA ASN A 271 8.28 -6.55 19.53
C ASN A 271 9.30 -5.40 19.57
N PRO A 272 10.57 -5.66 19.96
CA PRO A 272 11.60 -4.62 20.00
C PRO A 272 12.09 -4.21 18.60
N ASP A 273 11.77 -4.97 17.55
CA ASP A 273 12.26 -4.75 16.18
C ASP A 273 11.14 -4.45 15.16
N LEU A 274 10.02 -3.88 15.60
CA LEU A 274 8.98 -3.37 14.70
C LEU A 274 9.21 -1.89 14.37
N TYR A 275 9.40 -1.59 13.09
CA TYR A 275 9.62 -0.23 12.60
C TYR A 275 8.71 0.12 11.41
N MET A 276 8.33 1.39 11.33
CA MET A 276 7.78 2.00 10.13
C MET A 276 8.77 3.01 9.53
N TYR A 277 8.81 3.11 8.21
CA TYR A 277 9.61 4.07 7.45
C TYR A 277 8.71 4.87 6.51
N LEU A 278 8.76 6.20 6.62
CA LEU A 278 7.94 7.14 5.87
C LEU A 278 8.81 8.27 5.29
N PRO A 279 8.94 8.39 3.95
CA PRO A 279 9.59 9.54 3.35
C PRO A 279 8.83 10.82 3.67
N LEU A 280 9.55 11.85 4.10
CA LEU A 280 8.98 13.14 4.44
C LEU A 280 9.04 14.09 3.24
N ASN A 281 8.00 14.91 3.09
CA ASN A 281 7.99 15.99 2.12
C ASN A 281 9.07 17.04 2.49
N PRO A 282 10.08 17.30 1.63
CA PRO A 282 11.10 18.32 1.88
C PRO A 282 10.55 19.75 1.98
N HIS A 283 9.31 19.95 1.52
CA HIS A 283 8.56 21.20 1.57
C HIS A 283 7.35 21.13 2.52
N SER A 284 7.38 20.25 3.52
CA SER A 284 6.32 20.15 4.51
C SER A 284 6.10 21.49 5.24
N GLN A 285 4.85 21.75 5.62
CA GLN A 285 4.49 22.87 6.49
C GLN A 285 5.00 22.69 7.92
N TYR A 286 5.34 21.46 8.32
CA TYR A 286 5.88 21.15 9.64
C TYR A 286 7.40 21.24 9.64
N PRO A 287 8.04 21.95 10.60
CA PRO A 287 9.50 22.11 10.61
C PRO A 287 10.32 20.81 10.64
N GLN A 288 9.76 19.74 11.22
CA GLN A 288 10.40 18.41 11.25
C GLN A 288 9.89 17.47 10.14
N GLY A 289 9.02 17.95 9.26
CA GLY A 289 8.27 17.14 8.27
C GLY A 289 7.05 16.41 8.85
N TYR A 290 6.89 16.42 10.17
CA TYR A 290 5.78 15.83 10.90
C TYR A 290 5.48 16.61 12.18
N TYR A 291 4.34 16.33 12.81
CA TYR A 291 3.98 16.79 14.15
C TYR A 291 3.37 15.64 14.96
N ASN A 292 3.17 15.86 16.26
CA ASN A 292 2.55 14.88 17.16
C ASN A 292 1.15 15.33 17.58
N PRO A 293 0.07 14.75 17.00
CA PRO A 293 -1.28 15.03 17.46
C PRO A 293 -1.49 14.64 18.94
N TYR A 294 -0.87 13.54 19.36
CA TYR A 294 -0.97 13.00 20.72
C TYR A 294 0.39 12.51 21.22
N GLY A 295 0.60 12.57 22.53
CA GLY A 295 1.82 12.12 23.19
C GLY A 295 2.90 13.19 23.29
N ASP A 296 4.05 12.79 23.83
CA ASP A 296 5.19 13.69 24.04
C ASP A 296 5.77 14.16 22.70
N ALA A 297 6.02 15.46 22.53
CA ALA A 297 6.69 15.99 21.33
C ALA A 297 8.13 15.47 21.16
N ARG A 298 8.72 14.88 22.21
CA ARG A 298 10.04 14.22 22.21
C ARG A 298 9.90 12.70 22.34
N HIS A 299 8.78 12.14 21.93
CA HIS A 299 8.52 10.71 22.05
C HIS A 299 9.61 9.89 21.33
N PRO A 300 10.29 8.94 22.01
CA PRO A 300 11.50 8.29 21.49
C PRO A 300 11.27 7.39 20.27
N SER A 301 10.01 7.05 19.98
CA SER A 301 9.63 6.30 18.78
C SER A 301 9.93 7.03 17.49
N TYR A 302 9.94 8.37 17.47
CA TYR A 302 10.01 9.16 16.23
C TYR A 302 11.43 9.69 16.02
N GLN A 303 12.09 9.21 14.97
CA GLN A 303 13.47 9.58 14.65
C GLN A 303 13.60 9.97 13.18
N LEU A 304 14.33 11.05 12.93
CA LEU A 304 14.64 11.50 11.57
C LEU A 304 15.89 10.78 11.06
N GLN A 305 15.75 10.13 9.91
CA GLN A 305 16.82 9.44 9.20
C GLN A 305 17.17 10.17 7.89
N HIS A 306 18.27 9.76 7.26
CA HIS A 306 18.70 10.24 5.93
C HIS A 306 18.78 11.77 5.80
N GLY A 307 19.27 12.45 6.85
CA GLY A 307 19.38 13.91 6.86
C GLY A 307 18.02 14.61 6.90
N GLY A 308 17.05 14.05 7.62
CA GLY A 308 15.72 14.65 7.79
C GLY A 308 14.70 14.31 6.71
N ARG A 309 15.00 13.37 5.81
CA ARG A 309 14.12 13.02 4.67
C ARG A 309 13.24 11.79 4.89
N MET A 310 13.41 11.11 6.01
CA MET A 310 12.67 9.89 6.35
C MET A 310 12.33 9.93 7.83
N LEU A 311 11.07 9.79 8.16
CA LEU A 311 10.61 9.49 9.50
C LEU A 311 10.72 7.98 9.72
N GLN A 312 11.50 7.58 10.72
CA GLN A 312 11.50 6.23 11.27
C GLN A 312 10.64 6.23 12.53
N VAL A 313 9.69 5.31 12.60
CA VAL A 313 8.87 5.08 13.79
C VAL A 313 9.22 3.73 14.38
N HIS A 314 9.76 3.72 15.60
CA HIS A 314 10.05 2.51 16.37
C HIS A 314 8.92 2.25 17.36
N TYR A 315 8.29 1.09 17.27
CA TYR A 315 7.29 0.70 18.26
C TYR A 315 7.94 0.40 19.61
N LEU A 316 7.57 1.16 20.65
CA LEU A 316 8.17 1.09 21.99
C LEU A 316 7.18 0.68 23.08
N TYR A 317 5.95 0.28 22.71
CA TYR A 317 4.84 0.09 23.65
C TYR A 317 4.67 1.29 24.59
N ARG A 318 4.54 2.46 23.99
CA ARG A 318 4.30 3.73 24.67
C ARG A 318 3.36 4.54 23.80
N VAL A 319 2.32 5.11 24.40
CA VAL A 319 1.30 5.84 23.63
C VAL A 319 1.89 7.07 22.95
N GLY A 320 1.59 7.22 21.66
CA GLY A 320 1.94 8.41 20.88
C GLY A 320 1.33 8.37 19.50
N LYS A 321 1.07 9.56 18.94
CA LYS A 321 0.65 9.73 17.54
C LYS A 321 1.63 10.64 16.82
N ALA A 322 1.91 10.34 15.56
CA ALA A 322 2.61 11.24 14.65
C ALA A 322 1.81 11.36 13.35
N ALA A 323 1.84 12.55 12.76
CA ALA A 323 1.18 12.89 11.52
C ALA A 323 2.17 13.63 10.62
N ALA A 324 2.35 13.14 9.40
CA ALA A 324 3.44 13.51 8.51
C ALA A 324 2.99 13.71 7.07
N ASP A 325 3.57 14.73 6.43
CA ASP A 325 3.39 14.97 5.00
C ASP A 325 4.39 14.13 4.21
N THR A 326 3.95 13.61 3.07
CA THR A 326 4.82 12.94 2.11
C THR A 326 4.51 13.33 0.68
N ASP A 327 5.54 13.46 -0.15
CA ASP A 327 5.45 13.66 -1.59
C ASP A 327 5.78 12.37 -2.37
N ARG A 328 6.10 11.27 -1.68
CA ARG A 328 6.52 10.00 -2.28
C ARG A 328 5.42 8.95 -2.39
N GLY A 329 4.35 9.07 -1.61
CA GLY A 329 3.19 8.18 -1.72
C GLY A 329 3.43 6.75 -1.27
N TRP A 330 4.32 6.54 -0.29
CA TRP A 330 4.53 5.22 0.28
C TRP A 330 5.00 5.29 1.73
N TYR A 331 4.72 4.23 2.49
CA TYR A 331 5.41 3.90 3.73
C TYR A 331 5.67 2.39 3.79
N ALA A 332 6.57 1.95 4.66
CA ALA A 332 6.84 0.53 4.89
C ALA A 332 6.79 0.19 6.37
N VAL A 333 6.28 -0.98 6.73
CA VAL A 333 6.34 -1.55 8.09
C VAL A 333 7.13 -2.85 8.02
N VAL A 334 8.08 -3.05 8.92
CA VAL A 334 8.94 -4.24 8.97
C VAL A 334 9.01 -4.80 10.38
N ASN A 335 8.66 -6.07 10.50
CA ASN A 335 8.94 -6.90 11.67
C ASN A 335 10.33 -7.52 11.49
N GLY A 336 11.34 -6.96 12.16
CA GLY A 336 12.74 -7.37 12.03
C GLY A 336 13.02 -8.77 12.57
N GLN A 337 12.29 -9.22 13.60
CA GLN A 337 12.44 -10.58 14.16
C GLN A 337 12.05 -11.66 13.15
N LYS A 338 11.06 -11.36 12.31
CA LYS A 338 10.55 -12.27 11.27
C LYS A 338 11.16 -12.00 9.88
N ASN A 339 11.82 -10.86 9.70
CA ASN A 339 12.25 -10.31 8.40
C ASN A 339 11.12 -10.29 7.37
N ILE A 340 9.92 -9.89 7.81
CA ILE A 340 8.76 -9.70 6.94
C ILE A 340 8.23 -8.28 7.13
N GLY A 341 7.68 -7.74 6.06
CA GLY A 341 7.04 -6.44 6.07
C GLY A 341 6.14 -6.25 4.87
N TYR A 342 5.66 -5.04 4.70
CA TYR A 342 4.99 -4.62 3.47
C TYR A 342 5.30 -3.16 3.20
N VAL A 343 5.15 -2.80 1.93
CA VAL A 343 5.06 -1.41 1.49
C VAL A 343 3.59 -1.12 1.20
N GLU A 344 3.06 -0.05 1.78
CA GLU A 344 1.78 0.51 1.35
C GLU A 344 2.02 1.72 0.45
N ASN A 345 1.35 1.74 -0.70
CA ASN A 345 1.40 2.83 -1.68
C ASN A 345 0.04 3.50 -1.82
N PHE A 346 0.07 4.81 -2.03
CA PHE A 346 -1.10 5.65 -2.28
C PHE A 346 -0.69 6.87 -3.09
N THR A 347 -1.66 7.64 -3.59
CA THR A 347 -1.37 8.89 -4.31
C THR A 347 -1.35 10.05 -3.31
N PRO A 348 -0.21 10.74 -3.12
CA PRO A 348 -0.17 11.95 -2.31
C PRO A 348 -0.73 13.13 -3.10
N PHE A 349 -1.36 14.08 -2.41
CA PHE A 349 -1.87 15.31 -3.00
C PHE A 349 -1.37 16.53 -2.23
N PRO A 350 -0.06 16.89 -2.32
CA PRO A 350 0.55 17.90 -1.45
C PRO A 350 -0.14 19.27 -1.44
N GLU A 351 -0.80 19.63 -2.54
CA GLU A 351 -1.50 20.91 -2.72
C GLU A 351 -2.95 20.90 -2.23
N LYS A 352 -3.43 19.77 -1.68
CA LYS A 352 -4.81 19.62 -1.20
C LYS A 352 -4.86 19.71 0.31
N GLU A 353 -6.03 20.12 0.81
CA GLU A 353 -6.31 20.18 2.23
C GLU A 353 -6.61 18.78 2.77
N TYR A 354 -5.87 18.37 3.81
CA TYR A 354 -6.07 17.10 4.51
C TYR A 354 -6.82 17.34 5.84
N PRO A 355 -7.71 16.42 6.26
CA PRO A 355 -8.47 16.55 7.50
C PRO A 355 -7.64 16.83 8.74
N ASP A 356 -6.56 16.10 8.92
CA ASP A 356 -5.61 16.27 10.02
C ASP A 356 -4.32 16.97 9.55
N GLY A 357 -4.38 17.71 8.44
CA GLY A 357 -3.23 18.46 7.93
C GLY A 357 -2.04 17.60 7.49
N ALA A 358 -2.20 16.28 7.36
CA ALA A 358 -1.17 15.34 6.93
C ALA A 358 -1.79 14.16 6.16
N ALA A 359 -0.98 13.52 5.30
CA ALA A 359 -1.41 12.38 4.47
C ALA A 359 -1.21 11.02 5.14
N VAL A 360 -0.28 10.92 6.10
CA VAL A 360 0.04 9.68 6.81
C VAL A 360 0.10 9.94 8.30
N GLU A 361 -0.53 9.08 9.08
CA GLU A 361 -0.44 9.09 10.53
C GLU A 361 -0.04 7.73 11.08
N THR A 362 0.42 7.72 12.33
CA THR A 362 0.82 6.50 13.03
C THR A 362 0.34 6.56 14.47
N TRP A 363 -0.28 5.49 14.97
CA TRP A 363 -0.60 5.34 16.39
C TRP A 363 0.25 4.25 17.02
N ASN A 364 1.12 4.64 17.95
CA ASN A 364 1.79 3.70 18.84
C ASN A 364 0.84 3.39 20.00
N ASN A 365 0.33 2.15 20.07
CA ASN A 365 -0.44 1.73 21.22
C ASN A 365 0.48 1.39 22.40
N GLY A 366 0.05 1.71 23.62
CA GLY A 366 0.80 1.36 24.83
C GLY A 366 0.44 2.22 26.03
N PRO A 367 1.07 1.98 27.19
CA PRO A 367 0.85 2.79 28.37
C PRO A 367 1.31 4.24 28.21
N GLY A 368 0.67 5.12 28.97
CA GLY A 368 1.04 6.53 29.13
C GLY A 368 -0.17 7.45 29.23
N VAL A 369 0.08 8.75 29.21
CA VAL A 369 -0.97 9.77 29.30
C VAL A 369 -0.89 10.66 28.07
N ILE A 370 -2.02 10.86 27.39
CA ILE A 370 -2.14 11.80 26.27
C ILE A 370 -3.22 12.83 26.59
N SER A 371 -3.08 14.03 26.03
CA SER A 371 -4.14 15.03 26.08
C SER A 371 -5.05 14.90 24.86
N ARG A 372 -6.36 14.77 25.08
CA ARG A 372 -7.40 14.73 24.03
C ARG A 372 -8.06 16.10 23.85
N GLY A 373 -7.37 17.17 24.22
CA GLY A 373 -7.88 18.54 24.24
C GLY A 373 -8.42 18.92 25.62
N PRO A 374 -9.71 18.70 25.94
CA PRO A 374 -10.29 19.16 27.20
C PRO A 374 -10.03 18.22 28.39
N TRP A 375 -9.51 17.02 28.13
CA TRP A 375 -9.20 16.02 29.15
C TRP A 375 -7.96 15.23 28.79
N ASP A 376 -7.33 14.66 29.81
CA ASP A 376 -6.25 13.70 29.64
C ASP A 376 -6.80 12.28 29.66
N GLN A 377 -6.26 11.42 28.81
CA GLN A 377 -6.56 10.00 28.74
C GLN A 377 -5.33 9.22 29.22
N THR A 378 -5.50 8.45 30.28
CA THR A 378 -4.49 7.50 30.77
C THR A 378 -4.74 6.13 30.16
N LEU A 379 -3.74 5.63 29.43
CA LEU A 379 -3.69 4.27 28.93
C LEU A 379 -2.87 3.44 29.92
N LEU A 380 -3.50 2.42 30.49
CA LEU A 380 -2.90 1.56 31.51
C LEU A 380 -1.84 0.63 30.91
N ASP A 381 -0.85 0.25 31.73
CA ASP A 381 0.08 -0.83 31.39
C ASP A 381 -0.60 -2.20 31.59
N ASP A 382 -1.53 -2.50 30.70
CA ASP A 382 -2.30 -3.74 30.67
C ASP A 382 -2.47 -4.18 29.21
N PRO A 383 -1.72 -5.20 28.74
CA PRO A 383 -1.80 -5.70 27.37
C PRO A 383 -3.18 -6.22 26.95
N LYS A 384 -4.11 -6.48 27.89
CA LYS A 384 -5.51 -6.81 27.55
C LYS A 384 -6.30 -5.58 27.13
N GLN A 385 -6.01 -4.43 27.73
CA GLN A 385 -6.66 -3.15 27.39
C GLN A 385 -5.90 -2.41 26.29
N ASN A 386 -4.58 -2.49 26.32
CA ASN A 386 -3.67 -1.87 25.37
C ASN A 386 -2.82 -2.97 24.71
N PRO A 387 -3.39 -3.74 23.78
CA PRO A 387 -2.65 -4.80 23.08
C PRO A 387 -1.48 -4.23 22.27
N TYR A 388 -0.52 -5.09 21.94
CA TYR A 388 0.65 -4.67 21.19
C TYR A 388 0.32 -4.37 19.72
N ILE A 389 0.13 -3.09 19.41
CA ILE A 389 -0.32 -2.62 18.10
C ILE A 389 0.44 -1.36 17.69
N LEU A 390 0.92 -1.36 16.44
CA LEU A 390 1.26 -0.13 15.72
C LEU A 390 0.19 0.09 14.64
N GLU A 391 -0.58 1.17 14.72
CA GLU A 391 -1.46 1.55 13.61
C GLU A 391 -0.69 2.41 12.61
N THR A 392 -0.88 2.10 11.34
CA THR A 392 -0.43 2.93 10.23
C THR A 392 -1.65 3.39 9.45
N GLU A 393 -1.69 4.68 9.14
CA GLU A 393 -2.91 5.35 8.70
C GLU A 393 -2.60 6.20 7.47
N VAL A 394 -3.43 6.08 6.43
CA VAL A 394 -3.37 6.90 5.22
C VAL A 394 -4.68 7.66 5.10
N LEU A 395 -4.57 8.97 4.94
CA LEU A 395 -5.72 9.84 4.73
C LEU A 395 -5.78 10.25 3.26
N SER A 396 -6.99 10.39 2.74
CA SER A 396 -7.22 11.19 1.54
C SER A 396 -7.34 12.67 1.91
N PRO A 397 -7.17 13.59 0.94
CA PRO A 397 -7.68 14.94 1.10
C PRO A 397 -9.18 14.96 1.35
N TYR A 398 -9.69 16.11 1.80
CA TYR A 398 -11.13 16.34 1.85
C TYR A 398 -11.77 16.21 0.46
N ALA A 399 -12.95 15.60 0.43
CA ALA A 399 -13.87 15.59 -0.70
C ALA A 399 -15.22 16.16 -0.28
N ALA A 400 -15.67 17.21 -0.96
CA ALA A 400 -17.04 17.71 -0.85
C ALA A 400 -17.93 16.98 -1.87
N LEU A 401 -18.98 16.32 -1.40
CA LEU A 401 -19.84 15.45 -2.19
C LEU A 401 -21.30 15.89 -2.08
N ASN A 402 -21.93 16.18 -3.22
CA ASN A 402 -23.38 16.35 -3.32
C ASN A 402 -24.10 15.00 -3.16
N PRO A 403 -25.42 14.99 -2.91
CA PRO A 403 -26.19 13.75 -2.81
C PRO A 403 -25.95 12.82 -4.01
N GLY A 404 -25.56 11.58 -3.74
CA GLY A 404 -25.27 10.56 -4.76
C GLY A 404 -23.88 10.61 -5.37
N GLU A 405 -23.06 11.63 -5.08
CA GLU A 405 -21.66 11.68 -5.54
C GLU A 405 -20.76 10.73 -4.75
N GLU A 406 -19.67 10.32 -5.41
CA GLU A 406 -18.68 9.39 -4.88
C GLU A 406 -17.27 9.97 -4.96
N TYR A 407 -16.43 9.59 -4.02
CA TYR A 407 -14.99 9.88 -4.02
C TYR A 407 -14.20 8.59 -3.84
N SER A 408 -13.15 8.40 -4.64
CA SER A 408 -12.32 7.19 -4.61
C SER A 408 -10.88 7.50 -4.21
N PHE A 409 -10.33 6.65 -3.34
CA PHE A 409 -8.95 6.73 -2.88
C PHE A 409 -8.35 5.32 -2.74
N PRO A 410 -7.79 4.76 -3.83
CA PRO A 410 -7.21 3.44 -3.80
C PRO A 410 -5.88 3.40 -3.06
N VAL A 411 -5.63 2.30 -2.37
CA VAL A 411 -4.34 1.98 -1.75
C VAL A 411 -3.83 0.62 -2.25
N TYR A 412 -2.53 0.38 -2.14
CA TYR A 412 -1.90 -0.87 -2.57
C TYR A 412 -1.02 -1.40 -1.46
N TRP A 413 -1.07 -2.69 -1.20
CA TRP A 413 -0.19 -3.35 -0.23
C TRP A 413 0.70 -4.34 -0.95
N SER A 414 1.99 -4.31 -0.66
CA SER A 414 2.98 -5.19 -1.26
C SER A 414 3.80 -5.88 -0.16
N PRO A 415 3.30 -6.99 0.43
CA PRO A 415 4.06 -7.82 1.35
C PRO A 415 5.36 -8.34 0.75
N THR A 416 6.41 -8.38 1.54
CA THR A 416 7.70 -8.94 1.10
C THR A 416 8.57 -9.30 2.31
N SER A 417 9.45 -10.28 2.14
CA SER A 417 10.50 -10.56 3.10
C SER A 417 11.62 -9.54 2.92
N VAL A 418 11.89 -8.77 3.98
CA VAL A 418 12.81 -7.63 3.97
C VAL A 418 13.36 -7.38 5.37
N THR A 419 14.57 -6.81 5.45
CA THR A 419 15.22 -6.49 6.73
C THR A 419 15.06 -5.01 7.08
N ASN A 420 15.14 -4.67 8.37
CA ASN A 420 15.34 -3.29 8.79
C ASN A 420 16.75 -2.78 8.38
N PRO A 421 16.93 -1.48 8.10
CA PRO A 421 15.90 -0.50 7.80
C PRO A 421 15.43 -0.57 6.34
N VAL A 422 14.23 -0.07 6.02
CA VAL A 422 13.84 0.21 4.62
C VAL A 422 14.27 1.63 4.28
N ARG A 423 15.16 1.76 3.30
CA ARG A 423 15.72 3.06 2.88
C ARG A 423 14.98 3.67 1.70
N ASN A 424 14.38 2.83 0.87
CA ASN A 424 13.58 3.24 -0.27
C ASN A 424 12.61 2.13 -0.67
N ALA A 425 11.52 2.50 -1.34
CA ALA A 425 10.63 1.56 -2.01
C ALA A 425 10.41 2.01 -3.45
N VAL A 426 10.41 1.04 -4.35
CA VAL A 426 10.21 1.22 -5.79
C VAL A 426 9.17 0.21 -6.28
N TRP A 427 8.74 0.35 -7.52
CA TRP A 427 7.70 -0.51 -8.07
C TRP A 427 8.06 -2.01 -8.05
N ALA A 428 9.34 -2.35 -8.10
CA ALA A 428 9.82 -3.74 -8.08
C ALA A 428 10.01 -4.33 -6.67
N GLY A 429 10.15 -3.49 -5.63
CA GLY A 429 10.52 -3.97 -4.30
C GLY A 429 10.86 -2.90 -3.27
N ALA A 430 11.16 -3.36 -2.06
CA ALA A 430 11.70 -2.56 -0.96
C ALA A 430 13.23 -2.72 -0.89
N ILE A 431 13.94 -1.64 -0.57
CA ILE A 431 15.40 -1.57 -0.57
C ILE A 431 15.89 -1.33 0.86
N SER A 432 16.54 -2.33 1.45
CA SER A 432 17.15 -2.21 2.78
C SER A 432 18.61 -1.76 2.72
N GLU A 433 19.36 -2.33 1.78
CA GLU A 433 20.71 -1.91 1.43
C GLU A 433 20.72 -1.54 -0.06
N PRO A 434 21.02 -0.28 -0.42
CA PRO A 434 21.02 0.15 -1.81
C PRO A 434 22.05 -0.64 -2.62
N LEU A 435 21.76 -0.85 -3.89
CA LEU A 435 22.70 -1.49 -4.80
C LEU A 435 24.04 -0.73 -4.80
N SER A 436 25.13 -1.46 -4.59
CA SER A 436 26.49 -0.99 -4.75
C SER A 436 27.24 -1.87 -5.74
N GLY A 437 28.24 -1.28 -6.40
CA GLY A 437 29.01 -1.94 -7.44
C GLY A 437 30.46 -1.46 -7.40
N LYS A 438 31.42 -2.39 -7.52
CA LYS A 438 32.85 -2.08 -7.62
C LYS A 438 33.48 -2.84 -8.79
N VAL A 439 34.29 -2.16 -9.58
CA VAL A 439 35.00 -2.77 -10.71
C VAL A 439 36.41 -3.16 -10.29
N GLU A 440 36.77 -4.42 -10.50
CA GLU A 440 38.12 -4.94 -10.27
C GLU A 440 38.43 -6.04 -11.28
N GLY A 441 39.59 -5.97 -11.95
CA GLY A 441 40.03 -7.02 -12.87
C GLY A 441 39.08 -7.34 -14.03
N GLY A 442 38.29 -6.37 -14.50
CA GLY A 442 37.28 -6.58 -15.57
C GLY A 442 35.98 -7.23 -15.10
N GLN A 443 35.82 -7.43 -13.79
CA GLN A 443 34.57 -7.86 -13.17
C GLN A 443 33.92 -6.70 -12.42
N VAL A 444 32.59 -6.78 -12.25
CA VAL A 444 31.86 -5.96 -11.29
C VAL A 444 31.39 -6.83 -10.12
N SER A 445 31.75 -6.45 -8.90
CA SER A 445 31.17 -6.99 -7.67
C SER A 445 29.95 -6.16 -7.29
N LEU A 446 28.78 -6.79 -7.28
CA LEU A 446 27.49 -6.19 -6.95
C LEU A 446 27.02 -6.66 -5.57
N LYS A 447 26.57 -5.72 -4.75
CA LYS A 447 25.99 -5.99 -3.42
C LYS A 447 24.70 -5.21 -3.18
N GLY A 448 23.78 -5.79 -2.42
CA GLY A 448 22.56 -5.12 -1.96
C GLY A 448 21.59 -6.07 -1.27
N LEU A 449 20.62 -5.50 -0.56
CA LEU A 449 19.60 -6.24 0.20
C LEU A 449 18.21 -5.68 -0.15
N PHE A 450 17.35 -6.56 -0.64
CA PHE A 450 16.05 -6.18 -1.18
C PHE A 450 14.94 -7.13 -0.68
N GLY A 451 13.73 -6.61 -0.57
CA GLY A 451 12.50 -7.39 -0.70
C GLY A 451 11.93 -7.16 -2.10
N VAL A 452 11.41 -8.19 -2.75
CA VAL A 452 10.80 -8.11 -4.09
C VAL A 452 9.32 -8.42 -4.04
N PHE A 453 8.55 -7.94 -5.02
CA PHE A 453 7.09 -8.14 -5.08
C PHE A 453 6.64 -9.20 -6.10
N THR A 454 7.57 -9.75 -6.87
CA THR A 454 7.30 -10.72 -7.93
C THR A 454 8.34 -11.85 -7.86
N PRO A 455 7.93 -13.12 -7.87
CA PRO A 455 8.86 -14.24 -8.02
C PRO A 455 9.40 -14.30 -9.45
N GLY A 456 10.64 -14.72 -9.60
CA GLY A 456 11.30 -14.77 -10.90
C GLY A 456 12.81 -14.72 -10.75
N ALA A 457 13.45 -13.79 -11.46
CA ALA A 457 14.91 -13.65 -11.46
C ALA A 457 15.36 -12.20 -11.21
N LEU A 458 16.48 -12.07 -10.52
CA LEU A 458 17.22 -10.83 -10.44
C LEU A 458 18.19 -10.76 -11.62
N VAL A 459 18.19 -9.67 -12.37
CA VAL A 459 18.99 -9.52 -13.60
C VAL A 459 19.83 -8.24 -13.54
N ALA A 460 21.11 -8.33 -13.89
CA ALA A 460 21.98 -7.17 -14.11
C ALA A 460 21.95 -6.78 -15.58
N ASN A 461 21.68 -5.52 -15.90
CA ASN A 461 21.78 -4.94 -17.24
C ASN A 461 22.91 -3.91 -17.28
N PHE A 462 23.80 -4.07 -18.26
CA PHE A 462 24.99 -3.25 -18.45
C PHE A 462 24.79 -2.25 -19.57
N TYR A 463 25.16 -0.99 -19.32
CA TYR A 463 24.97 0.10 -20.27
C TYR A 463 26.28 0.82 -20.58
N SER A 464 26.41 1.27 -21.82
CA SER A 464 27.45 2.19 -22.26
C SER A 464 27.24 3.59 -21.71
N VAL A 465 28.23 4.48 -21.87
CA VAL A 465 28.11 5.91 -21.48
C VAL A 465 27.00 6.63 -22.24
N MET A 466 26.65 6.14 -23.44
CA MET A 466 25.56 6.68 -24.27
C MET A 466 24.19 6.10 -23.88
N GLY A 467 24.14 5.17 -22.92
CA GLY A 467 22.90 4.53 -22.46
C GLY A 467 22.47 3.33 -23.30
N GLU A 468 23.32 2.83 -24.20
CA GLU A 468 23.04 1.63 -24.99
C GLU A 468 23.23 0.37 -24.14
N GLU A 469 22.30 -0.59 -24.24
CA GLU A 469 22.43 -1.89 -23.61
C GLU A 469 23.59 -2.68 -24.25
N LEU A 470 24.55 -3.09 -23.43
CA LEU A 470 25.71 -3.89 -23.83
C LEU A 470 25.45 -5.39 -23.65
N SER A 471 24.83 -5.76 -22.53
CA SER A 471 24.43 -7.13 -22.20
C SER A 471 23.58 -7.16 -20.94
N HIS A 472 22.86 -8.24 -20.72
CA HIS A 472 22.31 -8.58 -19.41
C HIS A 472 22.77 -9.95 -18.91
N VAL A 473 22.75 -10.14 -17.60
CA VAL A 473 23.14 -11.38 -16.92
C VAL A 473 22.14 -11.70 -15.82
N THR A 474 21.54 -12.88 -15.86
CA THR A 474 20.73 -13.40 -14.76
C THR A 474 21.61 -13.65 -13.55
N LEU A 475 21.33 -12.95 -12.45
CA LEU A 475 22.09 -13.04 -11.21
C LEU A 475 21.63 -14.23 -10.37
N GLN A 476 20.35 -14.31 -10.02
CA GLN A 476 19.80 -15.37 -9.16
C GLN A 476 18.29 -15.46 -9.30
N ALA A 477 17.71 -16.62 -8.94
CA ALA A 477 16.27 -16.72 -8.69
C ALA A 477 15.88 -15.91 -7.45
N ILE A 478 14.66 -15.39 -7.43
CA ILE A 478 14.11 -14.59 -6.33
C ILE A 478 12.68 -14.98 -6.03
N ASP A 479 12.32 -14.87 -4.76
CA ASP A 479 10.98 -15.14 -4.25
C ASP A 479 10.62 -14.06 -3.22
N PRO A 480 9.45 -13.41 -3.31
CA PRO A 480 9.00 -12.41 -2.34
C PRO A 480 8.94 -12.90 -0.88
N ARG A 481 8.89 -14.22 -0.67
CA ARG A 481 8.87 -14.86 0.66
C ARG A 481 10.26 -14.97 1.28
N GLU A 482 11.32 -14.64 0.55
CA GLU A 482 12.71 -14.65 1.01
C GLU A 482 13.36 -13.28 0.86
N VAL A 483 14.29 -12.95 1.76
CA VAL A 483 15.08 -11.72 1.61
C VAL A 483 16.07 -11.93 0.46
N VAL A 484 16.03 -11.05 -0.54
CA VAL A 484 16.96 -11.10 -1.67
C VAL A 484 18.29 -10.51 -1.23
N ARG A 485 19.29 -11.37 -1.07
CA ARG A 485 20.68 -10.98 -0.80
C ARG A 485 21.50 -11.09 -2.08
N LEU A 486 21.98 -9.96 -2.57
CA LEU A 486 22.88 -9.91 -3.70
C LEU A 486 24.32 -9.74 -3.17
N ASP A 487 25.18 -10.69 -3.50
CA ASP A 487 26.63 -10.59 -3.35
C ASP A 487 27.28 -11.44 -4.44
N LYS A 488 27.48 -10.85 -5.63
CA LYS A 488 27.98 -11.57 -6.81
C LYS A 488 29.01 -10.75 -7.57
N SER A 489 30.05 -11.42 -8.05
CA SER A 489 30.99 -10.87 -9.02
C SER A 489 30.73 -11.47 -10.39
N ILE A 490 30.51 -10.62 -11.39
CA ILE A 490 30.23 -11.01 -12.77
C ILE A 490 31.12 -10.24 -13.74
N ALA A 491 31.37 -10.81 -14.92
CA ALA A 491 32.14 -10.13 -15.96
C ALA A 491 31.41 -8.85 -16.40
N ALA A 492 32.14 -7.74 -16.50
CA ALA A 492 31.62 -6.48 -17.03
C ALA A 492 32.07 -6.35 -18.49
N PRO A 493 31.13 -6.20 -19.46
CA PRO A 493 31.49 -5.97 -20.85
C PRO A 493 32.41 -4.76 -21.01
N ALA A 494 33.30 -4.81 -22.01
CA ALA A 494 34.12 -3.66 -22.36
C ALA A 494 33.23 -2.44 -22.67
N GLY A 495 33.61 -1.27 -22.19
CA GLY A 495 32.81 -0.04 -22.37
C GLY A 495 31.66 0.14 -21.37
N THR A 496 31.48 -0.76 -20.41
CA THR A 496 30.48 -0.58 -19.33
C THR A 496 30.74 0.72 -18.57
N PHE A 497 29.69 1.54 -18.45
CA PHE A 497 29.63 2.76 -17.67
C PHE A 497 28.67 2.64 -16.48
N ARG A 498 27.53 1.99 -16.68
CA ARG A 498 26.49 1.81 -15.66
C ARG A 498 26.01 0.36 -15.63
N VAL A 499 25.68 -0.12 -14.45
CA VAL A 499 24.94 -1.36 -14.25
C VAL A 499 23.65 -1.08 -13.50
N SER A 500 22.56 -1.68 -13.95
CA SER A 500 21.24 -1.59 -13.32
C SER A 500 20.77 -2.98 -12.95
N VAL A 501 20.17 -3.14 -11.78
CA VAL A 501 19.60 -4.42 -11.35
C VAL A 501 18.09 -4.33 -11.34
N PHE A 502 17.42 -5.27 -12.00
CA PHE A 502 15.96 -5.32 -12.11
C PHE A 502 15.40 -6.71 -11.79
N VAL A 503 14.09 -6.73 -11.53
CA VAL A 503 13.29 -7.94 -11.31
C VAL A 503 12.69 -8.35 -12.64
N GLU A 504 12.91 -9.60 -13.04
CA GLU A 504 12.29 -10.24 -14.20
C GLU A 504 11.30 -11.29 -13.71
N ASP A 505 10.07 -11.29 -14.22
CA ASP A 505 9.06 -12.30 -13.83
C ASP A 505 9.23 -13.64 -14.55
N ALA A 506 8.37 -14.62 -14.24
CA ALA A 506 8.39 -15.93 -14.88
C ALA A 506 8.13 -15.90 -16.40
N ARG A 507 7.64 -14.78 -16.97
CA ARG A 507 7.40 -14.60 -18.40
C ARG A 507 8.57 -13.89 -19.09
N GLY A 508 9.62 -13.53 -18.35
CA GLY A 508 10.74 -12.75 -18.87
C GLY A 508 10.46 -11.24 -18.95
N GLU A 509 9.41 -10.75 -18.29
CA GLU A 509 9.06 -9.33 -18.30
C GLU A 509 9.78 -8.57 -17.18
N ASN A 510 10.36 -7.43 -17.51
CA ASN A 510 10.97 -6.52 -16.54
C ASN A 510 9.88 -5.86 -15.67
N CYS A 511 9.88 -6.17 -14.37
CA CYS A 511 8.96 -5.65 -13.36
C CYS A 511 9.46 -4.36 -12.68
N GLY A 512 10.65 -3.89 -13.04
CA GLY A 512 11.25 -2.64 -12.57
C GLY A 512 12.62 -2.82 -11.93
N PHE A 513 13.33 -1.70 -11.79
CA PHE A 513 14.70 -1.66 -11.27
C PHE A 513 14.74 -1.47 -9.75
N LEU A 514 15.61 -2.22 -9.08
CA LEU A 514 15.91 -2.11 -7.64
C LEU A 514 17.08 -1.14 -7.37
N GLY A 515 17.93 -0.89 -8.36
CA GLY A 515 19.04 0.03 -8.20
C GLY A 515 19.86 0.20 -9.48
N ASN A 516 20.68 1.25 -9.48
CA ASN A 516 21.61 1.58 -10.56
C ASN A 516 22.94 2.02 -9.94
N VAL A 517 24.05 1.61 -10.52
CA VAL A 517 25.40 2.02 -10.10
C VAL A 517 26.17 2.50 -11.31
N VAL A 518 26.73 3.71 -11.20
CA VAL A 518 27.72 4.23 -12.16
C VAL A 518 29.09 3.68 -11.74
N LEU A 519 29.76 3.02 -12.68
CA LEU A 519 31.00 2.28 -12.43
C LEU A 519 32.27 3.05 -12.83
N LYS A 520 32.12 4.18 -13.52
CA LYS A 520 33.22 5.05 -13.98
C LYS A 520 32.89 6.52 -13.86
#